data_AF-A0A6G7GSR7-F1
#
_entry.id   AF-A0A6G7GSR7-F1
#
_cell.length_a   1.000
_cell.length_b   1.000
_cell.length_c   1.000
_cell.angle_alpha   90.00
_cell.angle_beta   90.00
_cell.angle_gamma   90.00
#
_symmetry.space_group_name_H-M   'P 1'
#
loop_
_entity.id
_entity.type
_entity.pdbx_description
1 polymer ?
#
loop_
_entity_poly.entity_id
_entity_poly.type
_entity_poly.pdbx_seq_one_letter_code
_entity_poly.pdbx_strand_id
1 'polypeptide(L)'
;MQKKIILFFSLSLFITLNLNAQDKKMKVNPLTPEEERVIVHKGTERPYSGKYYYHDVKGTYTCKRCDAPLYRSDDKFDAQCGWPSFDEEIPGAVERHLDSDGIRTEIVCKNCRAHLGHVFLGEGLTKKNTRHCVNSLSLNFISAEKTKVVNTEKAIFAGGCFWGVEHYFGVQRGCYFSYLRIHRRHKEESYL
;
A
#
# COMPACT_ATOMS: atom_id res chain seq x y z
N MET A 1 70.27 14.07 34.64
CA MET A 1 68.91 14.01 35.22
C MET A 1 67.87 14.16 34.11
N GLN A 2 67.18 13.04 33.83
CA GLN A 2 65.80 12.85 33.35
C GLN A 2 65.12 13.76 32.30
N LYS A 3 64.71 13.09 31.20
CA LYS A 3 63.39 13.13 30.49
C LYS A 3 63.13 14.40 29.64
N LYS A 4 62.60 14.36 28.40
CA LYS A 4 61.58 13.51 27.78
C LYS A 4 61.76 13.47 26.25
N ILE A 5 61.64 12.27 25.69
CA ILE A 5 61.36 12.02 24.26
C ILE A 5 59.87 12.28 24.04
N ILE A 6 59.49 13.15 23.10
CA ILE A 6 58.15 13.13 22.49
C ILE A 6 58.28 13.25 20.98
N LEU A 7 57.83 12.16 20.35
CA LEU A 7 57.79 11.79 18.95
C LEU A 7 56.80 12.70 18.19
N PHE A 8 57.29 13.62 17.35
CA PHE A 8 56.47 14.39 16.39
C PHE A 8 56.34 13.60 15.08
N PHE A 9 55.63 12.48 15.07
CA PHE A 9 55.35 11.74 13.85
C PHE A 9 54.04 10.95 13.97
N SER A 10 52.91 11.65 13.84
CA SER A 10 51.62 11.08 13.42
C SER A 10 50.60 12.22 13.31
N LEU A 11 50.66 12.99 12.23
CA LEU A 11 49.44 13.60 11.68
C LEU A 11 49.12 12.88 10.37
N SER A 12 49.08 11.56 10.48
CA SER A 12 48.46 10.70 9.50
C SER A 12 46.96 10.96 9.55
N LEU A 13 46.41 11.40 8.43
CA LEU A 13 45.20 10.78 7.91
C LEU A 13 43.91 11.00 8.73
N PHE A 14 43.57 12.25 9.05
CA PHE A 14 42.15 12.60 9.16
C PHE A 14 41.60 12.81 7.76
N ILE A 15 41.40 11.67 7.08
CA ILE A 15 40.58 11.55 5.87
C ILE A 15 39.27 12.26 6.16
N THR A 16 38.99 13.29 5.37
CA THR A 16 37.65 13.80 5.14
C THR A 16 36.83 12.68 4.53
N LEU A 17 36.24 11.84 5.37
CA LEU A 17 35.23 10.88 4.95
C LEU A 17 33.99 11.69 4.55
N ASN A 18 33.97 12.00 3.26
CA ASN A 18 32.81 12.38 2.49
C ASN A 18 31.69 11.38 2.79
N LEU A 19 30.71 11.79 3.60
CA LEU A 19 29.40 11.16 3.63
C LEU A 19 28.65 11.58 2.36
N ASN A 20 29.09 11.07 1.22
CA ASN A 20 28.18 10.91 0.09
C ASN A 20 27.25 9.75 0.45
N ALA A 21 26.25 10.06 1.28
CA ALA A 21 25.04 9.25 1.35
C ALA A 21 24.45 9.30 -0.06
N GLN A 22 24.71 8.26 -0.85
CA GLN A 22 24.03 8.07 -2.12
C GLN A 22 22.56 7.89 -1.75
N ASP A 23 21.77 8.95 -1.93
CA ASP A 23 20.31 8.92 -1.84
C ASP A 23 19.82 7.90 -2.87
N LYS A 24 19.71 6.65 -2.42
CA LYS A 24 19.19 5.55 -3.23
C LYS A 24 17.72 5.87 -3.46
N LYS A 25 17.43 6.55 -4.56
CA LYS A 25 16.09 7.01 -4.94
C LYS A 25 15.15 5.80 -4.91
N MET A 26 14.35 5.72 -3.85
CA MET A 26 13.45 4.61 -3.61
C MET A 26 12.43 4.55 -4.75
N LYS A 27 12.25 3.35 -5.32
CA LYS A 27 11.22 3.12 -6.35
C LYS A 27 9.85 3.35 -5.72
N VAL A 28 9.11 4.30 -6.27
CA VAL A 28 7.73 4.59 -5.87
C VAL A 28 6.79 4.31 -7.04
N ASN A 29 5.60 3.84 -6.73
CA ASN A 29 4.55 3.57 -7.70
C ASN A 29 3.87 4.88 -8.14
N PRO A 30 3.47 4.99 -9.42
CA PRO A 30 2.66 6.10 -9.88
C PRO A 30 1.29 6.10 -9.19
N LEU A 31 0.75 7.28 -8.94
CA LEU A 31 -0.54 7.48 -8.29
C LEU A 31 -1.51 8.11 -9.28
N THR A 32 -2.78 7.73 -9.18
CA THR A 32 -3.88 8.49 -9.79
C THR A 32 -4.11 9.80 -9.03
N PRO A 33 -4.80 10.81 -9.61
CA PRO A 33 -5.05 12.08 -8.93
C PRO A 33 -5.74 11.92 -7.57
N GLU A 34 -6.66 10.96 -7.46
CA GLU A 34 -7.38 10.69 -6.22
C GLU A 34 -6.51 9.98 -5.18
N GLU A 35 -5.64 9.06 -5.61
CA GLU A 35 -4.64 8.44 -4.74
C GLU A 35 -3.61 9.47 -4.27
N GLU A 36 -3.18 10.39 -5.12
CA GLU A 36 -2.27 11.48 -4.75
C GLU A 36 -2.89 12.41 -3.72
N ARG A 37 -4.16 12.80 -3.90
CA ARG A 37 -4.93 13.58 -2.92
C ARG A 37 -4.89 12.96 -1.52
N VAL A 38 -5.03 11.63 -1.43
CA VAL A 38 -5.03 10.92 -0.14
C VAL A 38 -3.60 10.69 0.37
N ILE A 39 -2.72 10.11 -0.44
CA ILE A 39 -1.41 9.59 -0.03
C ILE A 39 -0.38 10.71 0.18
N VAL A 40 -0.41 11.75 -0.66
CA VAL A 40 0.59 12.83 -0.65
C VAL A 40 0.04 14.05 0.08
N HIS A 41 -1.22 14.41 -0.20
CA HIS A 41 -1.87 15.59 0.38
C HIS A 41 -2.67 15.30 1.65
N LYS A 42 -2.49 14.11 2.26
CA LYS A 42 -3.11 13.70 3.52
C LYS A 42 -4.64 13.83 3.54
N GLY A 43 -5.26 13.66 2.39
CA GLY A 43 -6.71 13.60 2.27
C GLY A 43 -7.29 12.31 2.84
N THR A 44 -8.60 12.26 2.95
CA THR A 44 -9.33 11.05 3.36
C THR A 44 -10.32 10.65 2.26
N GLU A 45 -10.42 9.35 1.98
CA GLU A 45 -11.44 8.81 1.08
C GLU A 45 -12.83 8.92 1.71
N ARG A 46 -13.90 8.93 0.91
CA ARG A 46 -15.26 8.97 1.44
C ARG A 46 -15.54 7.69 2.25
N PRO A 47 -16.23 7.76 3.40
CA PRO A 47 -16.59 6.56 4.15
C PRO A 47 -17.46 5.62 3.31
N TYR A 48 -17.29 4.31 3.54
CA TYR A 48 -18.00 3.20 2.91
C TYR A 48 -17.75 3.01 1.41
N SER A 49 -16.95 3.86 0.75
CA SER A 49 -16.63 3.72 -0.68
C SER A 49 -15.31 3.00 -0.95
N GLY A 50 -14.50 2.78 0.08
CA GLY A 50 -13.17 2.19 -0.06
C GLY A 50 -13.20 0.72 -0.49
N LYS A 51 -12.36 0.36 -1.46
CA LYS A 51 -12.25 -1.01 -2.00
C LYS A 51 -12.05 -2.08 -0.91
N TYR A 52 -11.34 -1.75 0.16
CA TYR A 52 -10.96 -2.71 1.20
C TYR A 52 -11.83 -2.65 2.45
N TYR A 53 -12.89 -1.84 2.46
CA TYR A 53 -13.76 -1.72 3.62
C TYR A 53 -14.42 -3.07 3.98
N TYR A 54 -15.22 -3.62 3.08
CA TYR A 54 -15.86 -4.94 3.24
C TYR A 54 -14.98 -6.13 2.83
N HIS A 55 -13.70 -5.91 2.58
CA HIS A 55 -12.79 -6.96 2.12
C HIS A 55 -12.35 -7.86 3.27
N ASP A 56 -12.50 -9.18 3.11
CA ASP A 56 -12.25 -10.20 4.14
C ASP A 56 -11.32 -11.34 3.68
N VAL A 57 -10.74 -11.23 2.48
CA VAL A 57 -9.83 -12.25 1.93
C VAL A 57 -8.52 -12.32 2.72
N LYS A 58 -8.03 -13.55 2.96
CA LYS A 58 -6.77 -13.78 3.66
C LYS A 58 -5.57 -13.31 2.84
N GLY A 59 -4.69 -12.53 3.44
CA GLY A 59 -3.55 -11.95 2.74
C GLY A 59 -2.84 -10.84 3.51
N THR A 60 -2.04 -10.07 2.79
CA THR A 60 -1.25 -8.95 3.31
C THR A 60 -1.61 -7.67 2.56
N TYR A 61 -1.88 -6.61 3.32
CA TYR A 61 -2.05 -5.27 2.78
C TYR A 61 -0.69 -4.57 2.73
N THR A 62 -0.36 -4.05 1.57
CA THR A 62 0.92 -3.36 1.31
C THR A 62 0.69 -1.89 1.02
N CYS A 63 1.72 -1.06 1.19
CA CYS A 63 1.66 0.35 0.88
C CYS A 63 1.46 0.56 -0.62
N LYS A 64 0.44 1.35 -1.01
CA LYS A 64 0.19 1.66 -2.43
C LYS A 64 1.41 2.28 -3.12
N ARG A 65 2.18 3.10 -2.39
CA ARG A 65 3.28 3.90 -2.95
C ARG A 65 4.60 3.16 -3.07
N CYS A 66 4.91 2.19 -2.21
CA CYS A 66 6.22 1.51 -2.23
C CYS A 66 6.15 -0.01 -2.01
N ASP A 67 4.94 -0.59 -1.97
CA ASP A 67 4.68 -2.02 -1.79
C ASP A 67 5.22 -2.65 -0.50
N ALA A 68 5.69 -1.83 0.46
CA ALA A 68 6.09 -2.32 1.77
C ALA A 68 4.89 -2.96 2.51
N PRO A 69 5.05 -4.10 3.18
CA PRO A 69 3.98 -4.75 3.91
C PRO A 69 3.59 -3.92 5.14
N LEU A 70 2.28 -3.71 5.35
CA LEU A 70 1.74 -2.86 6.41
C LEU A 70 0.87 -3.61 7.40
N TYR A 71 -0.08 -4.41 6.92
CA TYR A 71 -1.09 -5.08 7.76
C TYR A 71 -1.37 -6.49 7.26
N ARG A 72 -1.75 -7.39 8.18
CA ARG A 72 -2.26 -8.72 7.84
C ARG A 72 -3.78 -8.69 7.85
N SER A 73 -4.39 -9.55 7.05
CA SER A 73 -5.86 -9.73 7.06
C SER A 73 -6.39 -10.23 8.41
N ASP A 74 -5.56 -10.91 9.20
CA ASP A 74 -5.96 -11.47 10.49
C ASP A 74 -6.17 -10.40 11.57
N ASP A 75 -5.49 -9.25 11.43
CA ASP A 75 -5.62 -8.10 12.31
C ASP A 75 -6.73 -7.15 11.84
N LYS A 76 -7.36 -7.42 10.69
CA LYS A 76 -8.47 -6.62 10.16
C LYS A 76 -9.77 -6.96 10.89
N PHE A 77 -10.53 -5.94 11.27
CA PHE A 77 -11.84 -6.10 11.89
C PHE A 77 -12.84 -5.04 11.37
N ASP A 78 -14.14 -5.27 11.59
CA ASP A 78 -15.18 -4.30 11.29
C ASP A 78 -15.40 -3.36 12.48
N ALA A 79 -14.99 -2.11 12.31
CA ALA A 79 -15.20 -1.04 13.29
C ALA A 79 -16.45 -0.19 13.01
N GLN A 80 -17.20 -0.48 11.94
CA GLN A 80 -18.37 0.29 11.47
C GLN A 80 -18.08 1.78 11.22
N CYS A 81 -16.82 2.14 10.98
CA CYS A 81 -16.40 3.53 10.77
C CYS A 81 -16.47 3.96 9.29
N GLY A 82 -16.59 3.01 8.34
CA GLY A 82 -16.56 3.29 6.91
C GLY A 82 -15.19 3.17 6.23
N TRP A 83 -14.13 2.83 6.97
CA TRP A 83 -12.78 2.59 6.45
C TRP A 83 -12.21 1.26 6.95
N PRO A 84 -11.31 0.59 6.19
CA PRO A 84 -10.67 -0.63 6.67
C PRO A 84 -9.93 -0.35 7.97
N SER A 85 -10.25 -1.17 8.97
CA SER A 85 -9.73 -1.02 10.34
C SER A 85 -8.89 -2.24 10.72
N PHE A 86 -7.73 -1.98 11.32
CA PHE A 86 -6.81 -3.01 11.80
C PHE A 86 -6.48 -2.77 13.26
N ASP A 87 -6.32 -3.84 14.05
CA ASP A 87 -5.99 -3.72 15.47
C ASP A 87 -4.48 -3.78 15.76
N GLU A 88 -3.68 -4.19 14.77
CA GLU A 88 -2.23 -4.27 14.83
C GLU A 88 -1.60 -4.09 13.44
N GLU A 89 -0.48 -3.37 13.39
CA GLU A 89 0.41 -3.28 12.24
C GLU A 89 1.43 -4.41 12.21
N ILE A 90 1.98 -4.69 11.03
CA ILE A 90 3.23 -5.47 10.96
C ILE A 90 4.31 -4.70 11.74
N PRO A 91 5.03 -5.33 12.68
CA PRO A 91 5.98 -4.63 13.54
C PRO A 91 6.98 -3.77 12.76
N GLY A 92 7.01 -2.48 13.08
CA GLY A 92 7.89 -1.49 12.44
C GLY A 92 7.46 -1.01 11.05
N ALA A 93 6.30 -1.41 10.54
CA ALA A 93 5.83 -1.02 9.22
C ALA A 93 5.22 0.40 9.17
N VAL A 94 4.73 0.90 10.31
CA VAL A 94 4.01 2.16 10.44
C VAL A 94 4.74 3.11 11.36
N GLU A 95 4.76 4.39 11.00
CA GLU A 95 5.22 5.48 11.85
C GLU A 95 4.04 6.37 12.26
N ARG A 96 4.09 6.88 13.49
CA ARG A 96 3.00 7.64 14.12
C ARG A 96 3.45 9.08 14.31
N HIS A 97 2.64 10.03 13.89
CA HIS A 97 2.88 11.47 14.04
C HIS A 97 1.65 12.14 14.63
N LEU A 98 1.85 13.05 15.57
CA LEU A 98 0.74 13.84 16.10
C LEU A 98 0.30 14.86 15.05
N ASP A 99 -1.00 14.93 14.75
CA ASP A 99 -1.55 15.97 13.89
C ASP A 99 -1.41 17.35 14.54
N SER A 100 -1.51 18.40 13.72
CA SER A 100 -1.49 19.79 14.21
C SER A 100 -2.63 20.13 15.16
N ASP A 101 -3.72 19.35 15.14
CA ASP A 101 -4.82 19.48 16.09
C ASP A 101 -4.47 18.97 17.50
N GLY A 102 -3.37 18.23 17.65
CA GLY A 102 -2.90 17.68 18.93
C GLY A 102 -3.76 16.54 19.48
N ILE A 103 -4.80 16.12 18.76
CA ILE A 103 -5.78 15.14 19.22
C ILE A 103 -5.62 13.83 18.45
N ARG A 104 -5.46 13.90 17.13
CA ARG A 104 -5.36 12.71 16.27
C ARG A 104 -3.90 12.35 16.02
N THR A 105 -3.64 11.06 15.91
CA THR A 105 -2.32 10.54 15.55
C THR A 105 -2.37 10.02 14.13
N GLU A 106 -1.75 10.73 13.20
CA GLU A 106 -1.52 10.30 11.83
C GLU A 106 -0.65 9.05 11.82
N ILE A 107 -0.98 8.11 10.94
CA ILE A 107 -0.15 6.97 10.61
C ILE A 107 0.36 7.09 9.17
N VAL A 108 1.67 6.90 9.00
CA VAL A 108 2.34 6.91 7.71
C VAL A 108 3.15 5.64 7.50
N CYS A 109 3.41 5.27 6.24
CA CYS A 109 4.30 4.16 5.94
C CYS A 109 5.74 4.48 6.40
N LYS A 110 6.34 3.61 7.21
CA LYS A 110 7.72 3.77 7.69
C LYS A 110 8.73 3.92 6.55
N ASN A 111 8.52 3.18 5.47
CA ASN A 111 9.47 3.11 4.36
C ASN A 111 9.44 4.38 3.47
N CYS A 112 8.26 4.87 3.08
CA CYS A 112 8.13 5.97 2.11
C CYS A 112 7.40 7.23 2.62
N ARG A 113 6.98 7.25 3.88
CA ARG A 113 6.22 8.33 4.53
C ARG A 113 4.91 8.70 3.80
N ALA A 114 4.35 7.77 3.03
CA ALA A 114 3.01 7.88 2.47
C ALA A 114 1.96 7.96 3.58
N HIS A 115 1.01 8.89 3.48
CA HIS A 115 -0.14 8.95 4.38
C HIS A 115 -0.96 7.66 4.27
N LEU A 116 -1.37 7.11 5.42
CA LEU A 116 -2.23 5.93 5.48
C LEU A 116 -3.60 6.27 6.08
N GLY A 117 -3.61 7.07 7.15
CA GLY A 117 -4.82 7.43 7.89
C GLY A 117 -4.49 7.84 9.32
N HIS A 118 -5.27 7.36 10.28
CA HIS A 118 -5.11 7.68 11.70
C HIS A 118 -5.19 6.45 12.60
N VAL A 119 -4.55 6.51 13.76
CA VAL A 119 -4.69 5.51 14.83
C VAL A 119 -5.43 6.10 16.02
N PHE A 120 -6.35 5.30 16.57
CA PHE A 120 -7.13 5.60 17.76
C PHE A 120 -6.85 4.54 18.82
N LEU A 121 -6.70 4.97 20.07
CA LEU A 121 -6.37 4.10 21.21
C LEU A 121 -7.47 4.24 22.26
N GLY A 122 -7.80 3.16 22.96
CA GLY A 122 -8.67 3.22 24.14
C GLY A 122 -10.18 3.08 23.88
N GLU A 123 -10.61 2.76 22.66
CA GLU A 123 -12.03 2.69 22.26
C GLU A 123 -12.80 1.43 22.71
N GLY A 124 -12.09 0.41 23.18
CA GLY A 124 -12.65 -0.85 23.70
C GLY A 124 -13.13 -1.83 22.61
N LEU A 125 -12.81 -1.59 21.34
CA LEU A 125 -13.31 -2.39 20.21
C LEU A 125 -12.64 -3.77 20.08
N THR A 126 -11.38 -3.88 20.49
CA THR A 126 -10.60 -5.12 20.44
C THR A 126 -9.81 -5.30 21.74
N LYS A 127 -9.28 -6.51 21.98
CA LYS A 127 -8.43 -6.79 23.15
C LYS A 127 -7.16 -5.93 23.16
N LYS A 128 -6.59 -5.64 21.99
CA LYS A 128 -5.41 -4.76 21.82
C LYS A 128 -5.76 -3.27 21.98
N ASN A 129 -7.05 -2.95 21.95
CA ASN A 129 -7.60 -1.62 22.19
C ASN A 129 -6.96 -0.51 21.34
N THR A 130 -6.60 -0.89 20.12
CA THR A 130 -5.96 -0.04 19.10
C THR A 130 -6.76 -0.20 17.83
N ARG A 131 -7.02 0.90 17.13
CA ARG A 131 -7.69 0.91 15.83
C ARG A 131 -6.93 1.79 14.85
N HIS A 132 -6.29 1.14 13.89
CA HIS A 132 -5.71 1.76 12.71
C HIS A 132 -6.82 1.94 11.69
N CYS A 133 -7.28 3.18 11.50
CA CYS A 133 -8.30 3.55 10.53
C CYS A 133 -7.60 4.01 9.25
N VAL A 134 -7.59 3.15 8.23
CA VAL A 134 -6.72 3.32 7.06
C VAL A 134 -7.54 3.63 5.81
N ASN A 135 -7.03 4.46 4.91
CA ASN A 135 -7.64 4.66 3.60
C ASN A 135 -7.36 3.47 2.70
N SER A 136 -8.39 2.92 2.05
CA SER A 136 -8.24 1.86 1.04
C SER A 136 -7.35 2.28 -0.12
N LEU A 137 -7.44 3.55 -0.54
CA LEU A 137 -6.58 4.13 -1.59
C LEU A 137 -5.08 4.12 -1.23
N SER A 138 -4.74 4.05 0.05
CA SER A 138 -3.35 3.97 0.51
C SER A 138 -2.80 2.54 0.54
N LEU A 139 -3.64 1.55 0.20
CA LEU A 139 -3.32 0.14 0.28
C LEU A 139 -3.34 -0.55 -1.09
N ASN A 140 -2.45 -1.53 -1.24
CA ASN A 140 -2.54 -2.64 -2.16
C ASN A 140 -2.83 -3.92 -1.36
N PHE A 141 -3.21 -5.01 -2.03
CA PHE A 141 -3.48 -6.29 -1.38
C PHE A 141 -2.82 -7.44 -2.13
N ILE A 142 -2.17 -8.34 -1.38
CA ILE A 142 -1.58 -9.58 -1.87
C ILE A 142 -2.30 -10.74 -1.16
N SER A 143 -3.01 -11.57 -1.93
CA SER A 143 -3.70 -12.75 -1.40
C SER A 143 -2.70 -13.77 -0.85
N ALA A 144 -3.03 -14.37 0.30
CA ALA A 144 -2.29 -15.51 0.86
C ALA A 144 -2.62 -16.81 0.13
N GLU A 145 -3.76 -16.87 -0.56
CA GLU A 145 -4.02 -17.97 -1.46
C GLU A 145 -3.00 -17.90 -2.59
N LYS A 146 -2.12 -18.91 -2.67
CA LYS A 146 -1.33 -19.14 -3.89
C LYS A 146 -2.34 -19.30 -5.00
N THR A 147 -2.54 -18.26 -5.80
CA THR A 147 -3.25 -18.41 -7.06
C THR A 147 -2.45 -19.46 -7.82
N LYS A 148 -3.00 -20.69 -7.92
CA LYS A 148 -2.46 -21.73 -8.79
C LYS A 148 -2.74 -21.30 -10.23
N VAL A 149 -2.12 -20.21 -10.67
CA VAL A 149 -2.08 -19.85 -12.09
C VAL A 149 -0.90 -20.58 -12.67
N VAL A 150 -1.12 -21.86 -12.95
CA VAL A 150 -0.16 -22.69 -13.66
C VAL A 150 -0.82 -22.93 -15.02
N ASN A 151 -0.48 -22.10 -16.01
CA ASN A 151 -1.09 -21.98 -17.35
C ASN A 151 -2.50 -21.38 -17.43
N THR A 152 -2.58 -20.14 -17.92
CA THR A 152 -3.81 -19.55 -18.45
C THR A 152 -3.69 -19.34 -19.95
N GLU A 153 -4.74 -19.69 -20.68
CA GLU A 153 -4.87 -19.40 -22.11
C GLU A 153 -5.92 -18.31 -22.34
N LYS A 154 -5.79 -17.55 -23.42
CA LYS A 154 -6.77 -16.52 -23.81
C LYS A 154 -7.73 -17.11 -24.84
N ALA A 155 -9.02 -17.08 -24.54
CA ALA A 155 -10.09 -17.34 -25.51
C ALA A 155 -10.86 -16.04 -25.82
N ILE A 156 -11.30 -15.89 -27.06
CA ILE A 156 -12.13 -14.76 -27.51
C ILE A 156 -13.48 -15.32 -27.92
N PHE A 157 -14.56 -14.83 -27.29
CA PHE A 157 -15.93 -15.21 -27.58
C PHE A 157 -16.68 -14.04 -28.19
N ALA A 158 -17.39 -14.27 -29.29
CA ALA A 158 -18.44 -13.36 -29.73
C ALA A 158 -19.70 -13.68 -28.89
N GLY A 159 -20.18 -12.70 -28.13
CA GLY A 159 -21.36 -12.83 -27.28
C GLY A 159 -22.35 -11.71 -27.54
N GLY A 160 -23.61 -11.93 -27.15
CA GLY A 160 -24.69 -10.94 -27.26
C GLY A 160 -24.58 -9.82 -26.22
N CYS A 161 -25.58 -9.67 -25.36
CA CYS A 161 -25.56 -8.67 -24.30
C CYS A 161 -24.31 -8.83 -23.40
N PHE A 162 -23.45 -7.81 -23.38
CA PHE A 162 -22.16 -7.89 -22.70
C PHE A 162 -22.29 -8.12 -21.19
N TRP A 163 -23.30 -7.54 -20.54
CA TRP A 163 -23.59 -7.75 -19.12
C TRP A 163 -23.91 -9.21 -18.81
N GLY A 164 -24.67 -9.86 -19.70
CA GLY A 164 -25.02 -11.28 -19.55
C GLY A 164 -23.78 -12.15 -19.69
N VAL A 165 -22.95 -11.88 -20.71
CA VAL A 165 -21.71 -12.62 -20.94
C VAL A 165 -20.75 -12.48 -19.76
N GLU A 166 -20.53 -11.27 -19.26
CA GLU A 166 -19.69 -11.00 -18.10
C GLU A 166 -20.21 -11.70 -16.84
N HIS A 167 -21.52 -11.66 -16.59
CA HIS A 167 -22.14 -12.37 -15.47
C HIS A 167 -21.88 -13.88 -15.53
N TYR A 168 -22.12 -14.52 -16.67
CA TYR A 168 -21.93 -15.98 -16.82
C TYR A 168 -20.46 -16.40 -16.73
N PHE A 169 -19.51 -15.60 -17.26
CA PHE A 169 -18.09 -15.90 -17.11
C PHE A 169 -17.58 -15.64 -15.69
N GLY A 170 -18.10 -14.62 -15.01
CA GLY A 170 -17.73 -14.30 -13.62
C GLY A 170 -18.09 -15.39 -12.61
N VAL A 171 -19.10 -16.22 -12.90
CA VAL A 171 -19.50 -17.35 -12.03
C VAL A 171 -18.89 -18.70 -12.45
N GLN A 172 -18.17 -18.75 -13.57
CA GLN A 172 -17.64 -20.00 -14.10
C GLN A 172 -16.32 -20.38 -13.42
N ARG A 173 -16.27 -21.59 -12.86
CA ARG A 173 -15.03 -22.18 -12.33
C ARG A 173 -13.96 -22.22 -13.43
N GLY A 174 -12.81 -21.59 -13.16
CA GLY A 174 -11.67 -21.52 -14.09
C GLY A 174 -11.57 -20.20 -14.87
N CYS A 175 -12.55 -19.30 -14.77
CA CYS A 175 -12.41 -17.94 -15.29
C CYS A 175 -11.77 -17.06 -14.21
N TYR A 176 -10.53 -16.60 -14.46
CA TYR A 176 -9.78 -15.78 -13.50
C TYR A 176 -10.03 -14.28 -13.69
N PHE A 177 -10.33 -13.85 -14.92
CA PHE A 177 -10.56 -12.45 -15.27
C PHE A 177 -11.38 -12.35 -16.56
N SER A 178 -12.40 -11.50 -16.57
CA SER A 178 -13.17 -11.12 -17.75
C SER A 178 -13.03 -9.62 -17.99
N TYR A 179 -12.83 -9.21 -19.24
CA TYR A 179 -12.78 -7.81 -19.63
C TYR A 179 -13.45 -7.62 -20.99
N LEU A 180 -14.23 -6.55 -21.11
CA LEU A 180 -14.94 -6.23 -22.33
C LEU A 180 -14.06 -5.40 -23.28
N ARG A 181 -14.02 -5.79 -24.56
CA ARG A 181 -13.42 -4.96 -25.62
C ARG A 181 -14.35 -4.90 -26.83
N ILE A 182 -14.98 -3.75 -27.03
CA ILE A 182 -15.84 -3.50 -28.21
C ILE A 182 -14.95 -3.37 -29.44
N HIS A 183 -14.98 -4.36 -30.33
CA HIS A 183 -14.37 -4.27 -31.65
C HIS A 183 -15.41 -3.68 -32.62
N ARG A 184 -15.35 -2.37 -32.87
CA ARG A 184 -16.11 -1.79 -33.99
C ARG A 184 -15.46 -2.24 -35.29
N ARG A 185 -16.25 -2.87 -36.16
CA ARG A 185 -15.83 -3.21 -37.52
C ARG A 185 -15.85 -1.94 -38.38
N HIS A 186 -14.87 -1.07 -38.21
CA HIS A 186 -14.51 -0.09 -39.22
C HIS A 186 -13.16 -0.49 -39.80
N LYS A 187 -13.12 -0.70 -41.11
CA LYS A 187 -11.88 -0.76 -41.89
C LYS A 187 -11.08 0.52 -41.63
N GLU A 188 -9.76 0.35 -41.55
CA GLU A 188 -8.72 1.39 -41.69
C GLU A 188 -8.84 2.62 -40.77
N GLU A 189 -7.93 2.74 -39.81
CA GLU A 189 -6.89 3.78 -39.85
C GLU A 189 -5.90 3.60 -38.69
N SER A 190 -4.63 3.75 -39.06
CA SER A 190 -3.44 3.75 -38.24
C SER A 190 -3.27 5.03 -37.40
N TYR A 191 -2.43 4.93 -36.36
CA TYR A 191 -1.75 6.01 -35.62
C TYR A 191 -2.55 6.79 -34.56
N LEU A 192 -2.39 6.44 -33.28
CA LEU A 192 -1.42 6.98 -32.29
C LEU A 192 -1.80 6.48 -30.88
#